data_AF-A0A950THA8-F1
#
_entry.id   AF-A0A950THA8-F1
#
_cell.length_a   1.000
_cell.length_b   1.000
_cell.length_c   1.000
_cell.angle_alpha   90.00
_cell.angle_beta   90.00
_cell.angle_gamma   90.00
#
_symmetry.space_group_name_H-M   'P 1'
#
loop_
_entity.id
_entity.type
_entity.pdbx_description
1 polymer ?
#
loop_
_entity_poly.entity_id
_entity_poly.type
_entity_poly.pdbx_seq_one_letter_code
_entity_poly.pdbx_strand_id
1 'polypeptide(L)'
;MAIFSVYYMKSSFFADGIQGHAWLKQHNLVPDPADLTKSHVFLQLIEAPSPEDVYFRMQDASPESASRALIASKGLRHTSMSVGDIVIDHNSHVVYLLDRIGFRFLGHVPTT
;
A
#
# COMPACT_ATOMS: atom_id res chain seq x y z
N MET A 1 -2.85 -0.47 19.65
CA MET A 1 -3.59 0.00 18.46
C MET A 1 -2.75 1.07 17.79
N ALA A 2 -2.68 1.07 16.46
CA ALA A 2 -1.96 2.07 15.67
C ALA A 2 -2.86 2.57 14.54
N ILE A 3 -2.57 3.77 14.04
CA ILE A 3 -3.17 4.29 12.82
C ILE A 3 -2.22 3.95 11.67
N PHE A 4 -2.79 3.47 10.57
CA PHE A 4 -2.06 3.11 9.36
C PHE A 4 -2.57 3.93 8.18
N SER A 5 -1.66 4.52 7.40
CA SER A 5 -2.02 5.02 6.07
C SER A 5 -1.92 3.90 5.05
N VAL A 6 -2.96 3.73 4.24
CA VAL A 6 -2.97 2.77 3.13
C VAL A 6 -2.75 3.51 1.82
N TYR A 7 -1.84 3.00 1.01
CA TYR A 7 -1.46 3.52 -0.29
C TYR A 7 -1.61 2.43 -1.34
N TYR A 8 -2.39 2.72 -2.38
CA TYR A 8 -2.57 1.82 -3.51
C TYR A 8 -1.70 2.23 -4.67
N MET A 9 -1.20 1.26 -5.43
CA MET A 9 -0.38 1.52 -6.61
C MET A 9 -1.14 2.33 -7.65
N LYS A 10 -0.46 3.31 -8.25
CA LYS A 10 -0.96 3.99 -9.44
C LYS A 10 -1.10 3.01 -10.60
N SER A 11 -2.09 3.24 -11.45
CA SER A 11 -2.29 2.49 -12.69
C SER A 11 -1.03 2.37 -13.57
N SER A 12 -0.18 3.40 -13.59
CA SER A 12 1.08 3.43 -14.34
C SER A 12 2.19 2.57 -13.74
N PHE A 13 2.14 2.28 -12.44
CA PHE A 13 3.15 1.50 -11.71
C PHE A 13 2.69 0.06 -11.47
N PHE A 14 1.38 -0.21 -11.55
CA PHE A 14 0.77 -1.47 -11.18
C PHE A 14 1.42 -2.71 -11.82
N ALA A 15 1.74 -2.66 -13.12
CA ALA A 15 2.31 -3.80 -13.84
C ALA A 15 3.69 -4.26 -13.27
N ASP A 16 4.49 -3.29 -12.83
CA ASP A 16 5.79 -3.52 -12.20
C ASP A 16 5.62 -3.87 -10.72
N GLY A 17 4.75 -3.15 -10.01
CA GLY A 17 4.54 -3.29 -8.57
C GLY A 17 4.10 -4.68 -8.13
N ILE A 18 3.21 -5.34 -8.90
CA ILE A 18 2.73 -6.69 -8.60
C ILE A 18 3.80 -7.78 -8.71
N GLN A 19 4.97 -7.49 -9.29
CA GLN A 19 6.06 -8.45 -9.37
C GLN A 19 6.68 -8.75 -8.00
N GLY A 20 6.53 -7.83 -7.04
CA GLY A 20 7.00 -7.95 -5.67
C GLY A 20 8.42 -7.39 -5.45
N HIS A 21 8.82 -7.32 -4.17
CA HIS A 21 10.00 -6.56 -3.74
C HIS A 21 11.30 -7.00 -4.42
N ALA A 22 11.53 -8.31 -4.55
CA ALA A 22 12.77 -8.84 -5.13
C ALA A 22 12.96 -8.40 -6.59
N TRP A 23 11.88 -8.43 -7.39
CA TRP A 23 11.92 -8.02 -8.79
C TRP A 23 12.11 -6.50 -8.91
N LEU A 24 11.39 -5.73 -8.10
CA LEU A 24 11.53 -4.26 -8.05
C LEU A 24 12.96 -3.85 -7.70
N LYS A 25 13.60 -4.55 -6.75
CA LYS A 25 15.00 -4.31 -6.38
C LYS A 25 15.97 -4.60 -7.52
N GLN A 26 15.76 -5.67 -8.28
CA GLN A 26 16.60 -6.02 -9.44
C GLN A 26 16.51 -5.00 -10.57
N HIS A 27 15.37 -4.31 -10.69
CA HIS A 27 15.11 -3.33 -11.76
C HIS A 27 15.25 -1.88 -11.31
N ASN A 28 15.67 -1.63 -10.06
CA ASN A 28 15.77 -0.29 -9.47
C ASN A 28 14.43 0.49 -9.49
N LEU A 29 13.33 -0.22 -9.19
CA LEU A 29 11.96 0.30 -9.18
C LEU A 29 11.31 0.22 -7.79
N VAL A 30 12.10 0.01 -6.73
CA VAL A 30 11.60 0.00 -5.35
C VAL A 30 10.99 1.37 -5.02
N PRO A 31 9.75 1.46 -4.50
CA PRO A 31 9.14 2.73 -4.14
C PRO A 31 9.98 3.48 -3.09
N ASP A 32 10.09 4.79 -3.25
CA ASP A 32 10.80 5.66 -2.31
C ASP A 32 9.92 5.89 -1.05
N PRO A 33 10.33 5.42 0.15
CA PRO A 33 9.58 5.63 1.38
C PRO A 33 9.34 7.11 1.72
N ALA A 34 10.20 8.02 1.24
CA ALA A 34 10.07 9.45 1.47
C ALA A 34 9.17 10.14 0.44
N ASP A 35 8.96 9.53 -0.74
CA ASP A 35 8.16 10.10 -1.82
C ASP A 35 7.39 9.01 -2.60
N LEU A 36 6.25 8.63 -2.03
CA LEU A 36 5.32 7.69 -2.65
C LEU A 36 4.51 8.32 -3.80
N THR A 37 4.59 9.64 -4.01
CA THR A 37 3.73 10.32 -4.98
C THR A 37 4.01 9.89 -6.42
N LYS A 38 5.17 9.29 -6.69
CA LYS A 38 5.52 8.77 -8.03
C LYS A 38 4.83 7.45 -8.35
N SER A 39 4.61 6.60 -7.36
CA SER A 39 4.17 5.20 -7.56
C SER A 39 2.81 4.86 -6.94
N HIS A 40 2.35 5.63 -5.95
CA HIS A 40 1.15 5.31 -5.18
C HIS A 40 0.20 6.51 -5.02
N VAL A 41 -1.02 6.20 -4.59
CA VAL A 41 -2.06 7.16 -4.20
C VAL A 41 -2.52 6.81 -2.80
N PHE A 42 -2.58 7.81 -1.92
CA PHE A 42 -3.19 7.64 -0.61
C PHE A 42 -4.67 7.26 -0.76
N LEU A 43 -5.06 6.17 -0.11
CA LEU A 43 -6.43 5.68 -0.14
C LEU A 43 -7.21 6.15 1.09
N GLN A 44 -6.79 5.70 2.28
CA GLN A 44 -7.46 5.99 3.55
C GLN A 44 -6.56 5.72 4.77
N LEU A 45 -7.03 6.16 5.95
CA LEU A 45 -6.48 5.78 7.26
C LEU A 45 -7.26 4.59 7.84
N ILE A 46 -6.56 3.65 8.48
CA ILE A 46 -7.14 2.50 9.16
C ILE A 46 -6.53 2.34 10.54
N GLU A 47 -7.37 2.23 11.56
CA GLU A 47 -6.94 1.89 12.91
C GLU A 47 -6.90 0.36 13.08
N ALA A 48 -5.73 -0.20 13.40
CA ALA A 48 -5.54 -1.65 13.52
C ALA A 48 -4.44 -2.01 14.54
N PRO A 49 -4.33 -3.28 14.97
CA PRO A 49 -3.21 -3.76 15.79
C PRO A 49 -1.91 -3.92 15.00
N SER A 50 -1.99 -4.34 13.73
CA SER A 50 -0.84 -4.70 12.90
C SER A 50 -1.09 -4.40 11.40
N PRO A 51 -0.05 -4.35 10.55
CA PRO A 51 -0.20 -4.31 9.10
C PRO A 51 -1.02 -5.48 8.54
N GLU A 52 -0.90 -6.67 9.11
CA GLU A 52 -1.65 -7.86 8.71
C GLU A 52 -3.16 -7.66 8.92
N ASP A 53 -3.56 -7.05 10.04
CA ASP A 53 -4.96 -6.70 10.29
C ASP A 53 -5.48 -5.65 9.30
N VAL A 54 -4.62 -4.72 8.86
CA VAL A 54 -4.95 -3.78 7.76
C VAL A 54 -5.24 -4.56 6.49
N TYR A 55 -4.38 -5.51 6.11
CA TYR A 55 -4.60 -6.36 4.95
C TYR A 55 -5.97 -7.05 5.01
N PHE A 56 -6.28 -7.75 6.11
CA PHE A 56 -7.55 -8.47 6.23
C PHE A 56 -8.78 -7.56 6.10
N ARG A 57 -8.72 -6.34 6.67
CA ARG A 57 -9.79 -5.35 6.52
C ARG A 57 -9.94 -4.83 5.09
N MET A 58 -8.85 -4.82 4.32
CA MET A 58 -8.81 -4.35 2.94
C MET A 58 -9.15 -5.41 1.89
N GLN A 59 -9.45 -6.65 2.31
CA GLN A 59 -9.84 -7.71 1.39
C GLN A 59 -11.34 -7.73 1.06
N ASP A 60 -12.15 -6.80 1.58
CA ASP A 60 -13.56 -6.71 1.20
C ASP A 60 -13.74 -6.12 -0.21
N ALA A 61 -14.02 -7.01 -1.16
CA ALA A 61 -14.25 -6.69 -2.58
C ALA A 61 -15.75 -6.64 -2.95
N SER A 62 -16.66 -6.51 -1.97
CA SER A 62 -18.09 -6.49 -2.24
C SER A 62 -18.48 -5.44 -3.32
N PRO A 63 -19.37 -5.77 -4.28
CA PRO A 63 -19.77 -4.86 -5.36
C PRO A 63 -20.31 -3.50 -4.90
N GLU A 64 -20.86 -3.44 -3.70
CA GLU A 64 -21.51 -2.27 -3.10
C GLU A 64 -20.60 -1.55 -2.08
N SER A 65 -19.36 -2.00 -1.90
CA SER A 65 -18.49 -1.44 -0.86
C SER A 65 -18.14 0.02 -1.15
N ALA A 66 -18.12 0.82 -0.09
CA ALA A 66 -17.65 2.21 -0.14
C ALA A 66 -16.22 2.32 -0.73
N SER A 67 -15.41 1.27 -0.54
CA SER A 67 -14.08 1.13 -1.12
C SER A 67 -14.10 1.20 -2.65
N ARG A 68 -15.09 0.60 -3.32
CA ARG A 68 -15.17 0.57 -4.79
C ARG A 68 -15.40 1.97 -5.39
N ALA A 69 -16.30 2.76 -4.80
CA ALA A 69 -16.55 4.13 -5.22
C ALA A 69 -15.31 5.02 -5.00
N LEU A 70 -14.63 4.85 -3.87
CA LEU A 70 -13.40 5.58 -3.54
C LEU A 70 -12.27 5.24 -4.53
N ILE A 71 -12.09 3.97 -4.87
CA ILE A 71 -11.07 3.47 -5.80
C ILE A 71 -11.32 3.98 -7.22
N ALA A 72 -12.56 3.93 -7.70
CA ALA A 72 -12.95 4.47 -8.99
C ALA A 72 -12.67 5.99 -9.08
N SER A 73 -12.99 6.74 -8.01
CA SER A 73 -12.74 8.19 -7.94
C SER A 73 -11.25 8.56 -8.03
N LYS A 74 -10.36 7.63 -7.62
CA LYS A 74 -8.90 7.80 -7.60
C LYS A 74 -8.20 7.23 -8.84
N GLY A 75 -8.94 6.67 -9.81
CA GLY A 75 -8.36 6.10 -11.04
C GLY A 75 -7.49 4.86 -10.82
N LEU A 76 -7.78 4.10 -9.76
CA LEU A 76 -7.04 2.91 -9.36
C LEU A 76 -7.57 1.64 -10.06
N ARG A 77 -6.72 0.61 -10.18
CA ARG A 77 -7.02 -0.61 -10.97
C ARG A 77 -7.50 -1.81 -10.16
N HIS A 78 -7.35 -1.80 -8.84
CA HIS A 78 -7.69 -2.93 -7.98
C HIS A 78 -8.56 -2.49 -6.81
N THR A 79 -9.46 -3.38 -6.39
CA THR A 79 -10.48 -3.11 -5.37
C THR A 79 -10.12 -3.63 -3.98
N SER A 80 -9.05 -4.44 -3.89
CA SER A 80 -8.50 -5.00 -2.66
C SER A 80 -7.00 -4.77 -2.60
N MET A 81 -6.40 -4.91 -1.42
CA MET A 81 -4.97 -4.74 -1.27
C MET A 81 -4.21 -5.84 -2.04
N SER A 82 -3.13 -5.46 -2.71
CA SER A 82 -2.38 -6.30 -3.65
C SER A 82 -0.87 -6.18 -3.42
N VAL A 83 -0.11 -7.17 -3.89
CA VAL A 83 1.36 -7.12 -3.90
C VAL A 83 1.81 -5.82 -4.55
N GLY A 84 2.69 -5.09 -3.88
CA GLY A 84 3.17 -3.79 -4.31
C GLY A 84 2.49 -2.60 -3.61
N ASP A 85 1.34 -2.79 -2.96
CA ASP A 85 0.72 -1.74 -2.14
C ASP A 85 1.50 -1.46 -0.86
N ILE A 86 1.26 -0.28 -0.28
CA ILE A 86 2.01 0.20 0.88
C ILE A 86 1.09 0.50 2.06
N VAL A 87 1.62 0.19 3.25
CA VAL A 87 1.06 0.57 4.53
C VAL A 87 2.12 1.35 5.31
N ILE A 88 1.74 2.47 5.91
CA ILE A 88 2.62 3.25 6.80
C ILE A 88 2.07 3.18 8.22
N ASP A 89 2.86 2.70 9.16
CA ASP A 89 2.56 2.76 10.59
C ASP A 89 2.94 4.13 11.15
N HIS A 90 1.95 4.88 11.67
CA HIS A 90 2.19 6.21 12.23
C HIS A 90 2.82 6.20 13.63
N ASN A 91 2.77 5.08 14.36
CA ASN A 91 3.40 4.98 15.67
C ASN A 91 4.91 4.78 15.53
N SER A 92 5.34 3.95 14.58
CA SER A 92 6.75 3.61 14.36
C SER A 92 7.38 4.37 13.19
N HIS A 93 6.59 5.13 12.43
CA HIS A 93 6.96 5.78 11.17
C HIS A 93 7.55 4.82 10.13
N VAL A 94 7.22 3.53 10.21
CA VAL A 94 7.71 2.51 9.29
C VAL A 94 6.82 2.41 8.05
N VAL A 95 7.46 2.35 6.89
CA VAL A 95 6.83 2.06 5.61
C VAL A 95 6.97 0.58 5.30
N TYR A 96 5.84 -0.09 5.08
CA TYR A 96 5.74 -1.49 4.73
C TYR A 96 5.22 -1.64 3.30
N LEU A 97 5.85 -2.52 2.53
CA LEU A 97 5.39 -2.98 1.22
C LEU A 97 4.71 -4.33 1.38
N LEU A 98 3.48 -4.50 0.90
CA LEU A 98 2.87 -5.82 0.80
C LEU A 98 3.60 -6.62 -0.29
N ASP A 99 4.22 -7.72 0.10
CA ASP A 99 4.89 -8.63 -0.83
C ASP A 99 4.12 -9.95 -0.94
N ARG A 100 4.61 -10.88 -1.76
CA ARG A 100 3.99 -12.20 -1.96
C ARG A 100 3.76 -12.98 -0.66
N ILE A 101 4.57 -12.71 0.36
CA ILE A 101 4.45 -13.30 1.69
C ILE A 101 4.56 -12.17 2.72
N GLY A 102 3.40 -11.65 3.14
CA GLY A 102 3.28 -10.65 4.19
C GLY A 102 3.89 -9.29 3.85
N PHE A 103 4.04 -8.47 4.88
CA PHE A 103 4.60 -7.13 4.77
C PHE A 103 6.12 -7.14 4.91
N ARG A 104 6.80 -6.40 4.04
CA ARG A 104 8.24 -6.16 4.10
C ARG A 104 8.52 -4.74 4.53
N PHE A 105 9.48 -4.58 5.42
CA PHE A 105 10.09 -3.28 5.72
C PHE A 105 10.67 -2.66 4.46
N LEU A 106 10.24 -1.44 4.15
CA LEU A 106 10.71 -0.65 3.00
C LEU A 106 11.59 0.53 3.45
N GLY A 107 11.34 1.07 4.64
CA GLY A 107 12.08 2.20 5.19
C GLY A 107 11.29 2.93 6.27
N HIS A 108 11.70 4.16 6.56
CA HIS A 108 10.98 5.06 7.45
C HIS A 108 10.51 6.29 6.69
N VAL A 109 9.38 6.86 7.11
CA VAL A 109 9.00 8.21 6.70
C VAL A 109 9.94 9.19 7.39
N PRO A 110 10.50 10.19 6.68
CA PRO A 110 11.31 11.23 7.31
C PRO A 110 10.50 11.97 8.38
N THR A 111 10.97 11.93 9.62
CA THR A 111 10.47 12.79 10.69
C THR A 111 11.22 14.12 10.63
N THR A 112 10.50 15.19 10.29
CA THR A 112 11.00 16.58 10.41
C THR A 112 11.30 16.96 11.85
#